data_AF-A0A7X9I4A5-F1
#
_entry.id   AF-A0A7X9I4A5-F1
#
_cell.length_a   1.000
_cell.length_b   1.000
_cell.length_c   1.000
_cell.angle_alpha   90.00
_cell.angle_beta   90.00
_cell.angle_gamma   90.00
#
_symmetry.space_group_name_H-M   'P 1'
#
loop_
_entity.id
_entity.type
_entity.pdbx_description
1 polymer ?
#
loop_
_entity_poly.entity_id
_entity_poly.type
_entity_poly.pdbx_seq_one_letter_code
_entity_poly.pdbx_strand_id
1 'polypeptide(L)'
;MFTALSGPQNRLGKIFIDYNRNGRGATTVAAYSARARSGLGVSMPCSWSELAYITGGAQWTIANAHLRLEASQDPWADYPETKQVISPASKKRLLGR
;
A
#
# COMPACT_ATOMS: atom_id res chain seq x y z
N MET A 1 -10.25 -11.66 11.04
CA MET A 1 -9.60 -11.20 9.79
C MET A 1 -8.36 -10.36 10.06
N PHE A 2 -8.39 -9.37 10.97
CA PHE A 2 -7.25 -8.46 11.20
C PHE A 2 -6.67 -8.51 12.62
N THR A 3 -5.47 -7.96 12.79
CA THR A 3 -4.82 -7.69 14.09
C THR A 3 -4.11 -6.33 14.05
N ALA A 4 -4.02 -5.68 15.21
CA ALA A 4 -3.21 -4.47 15.42
C ALA A 4 -1.92 -4.75 16.19
N LEU A 5 -1.68 -6.00 16.59
CA LEU A 5 -0.47 -6.39 17.30
C LEU A 5 0.62 -6.83 16.32
N SER A 6 1.81 -6.26 16.46
CA SER A 6 2.98 -6.62 15.66
C SER A 6 3.52 -8.01 16.04
N GLY A 7 4.40 -8.58 15.22
CA GLY A 7 5.01 -9.88 15.47
C GLY A 7 4.27 -11.05 14.79
N PRO A 8 4.99 -12.08 14.28
CA PRO A 8 4.37 -13.19 13.53
C PRO A 8 3.33 -13.98 14.31
N GLN A 9 3.57 -14.22 15.60
CA GLN A 9 2.68 -14.99 16.47
C GLN A 9 1.31 -14.34 16.64
N ASN A 10 1.25 -13.01 16.58
CA ASN A 10 0.02 -12.25 16.76
C ASN A 10 -0.88 -12.18 15.50
N ARG A 11 -0.43 -12.76 14.38
CA ARG A 11 -1.11 -12.68 13.08
C ARG A 11 -1.27 -14.02 12.35
N LEU A 12 -1.24 -15.15 13.07
CA LEU A 12 -1.54 -16.45 12.47
C LEU A 12 -2.97 -16.44 11.90
N GLY A 13 -3.10 -16.67 10.59
CA GLY A 13 -4.37 -16.62 9.87
C GLY A 13 -5.03 -15.23 9.81
N LYS A 14 -4.28 -14.16 10.07
CA LYS A 14 -4.78 -12.77 10.11
C LYS A 14 -3.86 -11.84 9.34
N ILE A 15 -4.40 -10.69 8.92
CA ILE A 15 -3.61 -9.58 8.35
C ILE A 15 -3.29 -8.58 9.47
N PHE A 16 -2.01 -8.23 9.62
CA PHE A 16 -1.58 -7.16 10.51
C PHE A 16 -1.63 -5.82 9.78
N ILE A 17 -2.32 -4.85 10.38
CA ILE A 17 -2.35 -3.46 9.89
C ILE A 17 -1.12 -2.73 10.44
N ASP A 18 -0.03 -2.73 9.67
CA ASP A 18 1.28 -2.21 10.09
C ASP A 18 1.33 -0.67 10.11
N TYR A 19 0.81 -0.07 11.18
CA TYR A 19 0.82 1.38 11.39
C TYR A 19 2.20 1.94 11.81
N ASN A 20 3.17 1.08 12.12
CA ASN A 20 4.50 1.49 12.61
C ASN A 20 5.31 2.25 11.55
N ARG A 21 4.92 2.18 10.27
CA ARG A 21 5.55 2.92 9.17
C ARG A 21 5.33 4.43 9.22
N ASN A 22 4.41 4.91 10.07
CA ASN A 22 4.16 6.33 10.28
C ASN A 22 5.05 6.94 11.38
N GLY A 23 5.88 6.13 12.05
CA GLY A 23 6.83 6.62 13.04
C GLY A 23 7.94 7.46 12.42
N ARG A 24 8.46 8.44 13.18
CA ARG A 24 9.58 9.27 12.73
C ARG A 24 10.79 8.39 12.40
N GLY A 25 11.33 8.53 11.18
CA GLY A 25 12.48 7.76 10.69
C GLY A 25 12.13 6.39 10.10
N ALA A 26 10.87 5.96 10.18
CA ALA A 26 10.41 4.78 9.46
C ALA A 26 10.29 5.05 7.95
N THR A 27 10.30 3.99 7.15
CA THR A 27 10.26 4.07 5.69
C THR A 27 9.18 3.18 5.09
N THR A 28 8.68 3.60 3.93
CA THR A 28 7.83 2.83 3.03
C THR A 28 8.51 2.80 1.67
N VAL A 29 8.33 1.70 0.94
CA VAL A 29 8.90 1.57 -0.41
C VAL A 29 8.26 2.62 -1.33
N ALA A 30 9.06 3.24 -2.19
CA ALA A 30 8.54 4.24 -3.13
C ALA A 30 7.70 3.56 -4.22
N ALA A 31 6.65 4.23 -4.70
CA ALA A 31 5.94 3.82 -5.91
C ALA A 31 6.93 3.64 -7.08
N TYR A 32 6.69 2.63 -7.91
CA TYR A 32 7.53 2.23 -9.06
C TYR A 32 8.93 1.71 -8.72
N SER A 33 9.35 1.71 -7.45
CA SER A 33 10.66 1.16 -7.08
C SER A 33 10.68 -0.38 -7.08
N ALA A 34 11.83 -0.93 -7.47
CA ALA A 34 12.08 -2.37 -7.45
C ALA A 34 12.36 -2.89 -6.03
N ARG A 35 12.10 -4.18 -5.80
CA ARG A 35 12.37 -4.89 -4.55
C ARG A 35 13.51 -5.87 -4.75
N ALA A 36 14.48 -5.86 -3.84
CA ALA A 36 15.59 -6.81 -3.82
C ALA A 36 15.13 -8.20 -3.33
N ARG A 37 14.37 -8.90 -4.17
CA ARG A 37 13.89 -10.27 -4.01
C ARG A 37 13.94 -10.98 -5.35
N SER A 38 13.84 -12.30 -5.34
CA SER A 38 13.74 -13.09 -6.59
C SER A 38 12.63 -12.54 -7.49
N GLY A 39 12.94 -12.39 -8.78
CA GLY A 39 12.05 -11.77 -9.77
C GLY A 39 12.00 -10.24 -9.76
N LEU A 40 12.64 -9.55 -8.81
CA LEU A 40 12.72 -8.08 -8.75
C LEU A 40 11.34 -7.40 -8.91
N GLY A 41 10.39 -7.79 -8.06
CA GLY A 41 9.05 -7.23 -8.04
C GLY A 41 9.04 -5.71 -7.88
N VAL A 42 8.07 -5.03 -8.49
CA VAL A 42 7.92 -3.56 -8.47
C VAL A 42 6.75 -3.15 -7.59
N SER A 43 6.92 -2.10 -6.79
CA SER A 43 5.83 -1.49 -6.03
C SER A 43 4.90 -0.69 -6.95
N MET A 44 4.02 -1.40 -7.66
CA MET A 44 3.14 -0.83 -8.68
C MET A 44 1.87 -0.21 -8.07
N PRO A 45 1.58 1.08 -8.31
CA PRO A 45 0.28 1.66 -8.00
C PRO A 45 -0.86 0.95 -8.73
N CYS A 46 -2.02 0.86 -8.09
CA CYS A 46 -3.21 0.25 -8.64
C CYS A 46 -4.49 0.99 -8.25
N SER A 47 -5.54 0.82 -9.05
CA SER A 47 -6.88 1.33 -8.79
C SER A 47 -7.68 0.42 -7.85
N TRP A 48 -8.76 0.94 -7.26
CA TRP A 48 -9.65 0.14 -6.42
C TRP A 48 -10.39 -0.95 -7.20
N SER A 49 -10.73 -0.71 -8.47
CA SER A 49 -11.47 -1.68 -9.28
C SER A 49 -10.60 -2.87 -9.72
N GLU A 50 -9.28 -2.69 -9.86
CA GLU A 50 -8.39 -3.78 -10.27
C GLU A 50 -7.91 -4.64 -9.08
N LEU A 51 -7.98 -4.14 -7.84
CA LEU A 51 -7.43 -4.80 -6.66
C LEU A 51 -7.94 -6.24 -6.48
N ALA A 52 -9.20 -6.51 -6.82
CA ALA A 52 -9.79 -7.85 -6.72
C ALA A 52 -9.19 -8.88 -7.70
N TYR A 53 -8.52 -8.42 -8.75
CA TYR A 53 -7.94 -9.25 -9.81
C TYR A 53 -6.42 -9.40 -9.69
N ILE A 54 -5.79 -8.70 -8.75
CA ILE A 54 -4.35 -8.80 -8.50
C ILE A 54 -4.05 -10.15 -7.84
N THR A 55 -3.15 -10.93 -8.44
CA THR A 55 -2.84 -12.30 -8.00
C THR A 55 -1.73 -12.37 -6.96
N GLY A 56 -0.96 -11.30 -6.78
CA GLY A 56 0.04 -11.22 -5.72
C GLY A 56 0.85 -9.93 -5.71
N GLY A 57 1.57 -9.69 -4.61
CA GLY A 57 2.35 -8.47 -4.39
C GLY A 57 3.61 -8.31 -5.26
N ALA A 58 3.91 -9.28 -6.11
CA ALA A 58 5.01 -9.24 -7.10
C ALA A 58 4.54 -9.63 -8.51
N GLN A 59 3.24 -9.41 -8.80
CA GLN A 59 2.66 -9.62 -10.14
C GLN A 59 3.42 -8.83 -11.22
N TRP A 60 3.84 -7.60 -10.89
CA TRP A 60 4.71 -6.79 -11.72
C TRP A 60 6.15 -6.83 -11.22
N THR A 61 7.07 -6.89 -12.17
CA THR A 61 8.52 -6.99 -12.00
C THR A 61 9.19 -5.98 -12.93
N ILE A 62 10.49 -5.74 -12.76
CA ILE A 62 11.22 -4.87 -13.69
C ILE A 62 11.10 -5.32 -15.16
N ALA A 63 10.88 -6.61 -15.41
CA ALA A 63 10.80 -7.18 -16.74
C ALA A 63 9.48 -6.90 -17.45
N ASN A 64 8.39 -6.63 -16.72
CA ASN A 64 7.05 -6.44 -17.31
C ASN A 64 6.33 -5.17 -16.84
N ALA A 65 6.92 -4.38 -15.94
CA ALA A 65 6.31 -3.15 -15.41
C ALA A 65 5.99 -2.13 -16.52
N HIS A 66 6.87 -1.98 -17.52
CA HIS A 66 6.67 -1.06 -18.64
C HIS A 66 5.39 -1.38 -19.44
N LEU A 67 5.11 -2.66 -19.71
CA LEU A 67 3.88 -3.08 -20.40
C LEU A 67 2.63 -2.64 -19.64
N ARG A 68 2.66 -2.70 -18.30
CA ARG A 68 1.56 -2.21 -17.47
C ARG A 68 1.41 -0.70 -17.59
N LEU A 69 2.51 0.06 -17.54
CA LEU A 69 2.49 1.52 -17.63
C LEU A 69 1.94 2.01 -18.97
N GLU A 70 2.33 1.34 -20.06
CA GLU A 70 1.87 1.67 -21.42
C GLU A 70 0.38 1.33 -21.63
N ALA A 71 -0.11 0.26 -21.03
CA ALA A 71 -1.47 -0.24 -21.22
C ALA A 71 -2.53 0.46 -20.37
N SER A 72 -2.17 1.41 -19.51
CA SER A 72 -3.05 1.93 -18.47
C SER A 72 -2.92 3.43 -18.25
N GLN A 73 -4.00 4.05 -17.80
CA GLN A 73 -3.93 5.38 -17.18
C GLN A 73 -3.34 5.29 -15.77
N ASP A 74 -2.71 6.38 -15.32
CA ASP A 74 -2.16 6.47 -13.97
C ASP A 74 -3.29 6.40 -12.92
N PRO A 75 -3.35 5.34 -12.09
CA PRO A 75 -4.40 5.22 -11.08
C PRO A 75 -4.26 6.26 -9.96
N TRP A 76 -3.13 6.95 -9.86
CA TRP A 76 -2.83 7.95 -8.84
C TRP A 76 -2.73 9.38 -9.41
N ALA A 77 -3.30 9.64 -10.59
CA ALA A 77 -3.25 10.94 -11.25
C ALA A 77 -3.70 12.12 -10.34
N ASP A 78 -4.70 11.89 -9.47
CA ASP A 78 -5.24 12.90 -8.55
C ASP A 78 -4.49 13.00 -7.21
N TYR A 79 -3.46 12.15 -7.00
CA TYR A 79 -2.69 12.14 -5.75
C TYR A 79 -2.05 13.50 -5.42
N PRO A 80 -1.40 14.21 -6.38
CA PRO A 80 -0.80 15.52 -6.11
C PRO A 80 -1.81 16.61 -5.70
N GLU A 81 -3.05 16.51 -6.19
CA GLU A 81 -4.11 17.50 -5.94
C GLU A 81 -4.80 17.30 -4.58
N THR A 82 -4.69 16.11 -4.01
CA THR A 82 -5.41 15.75 -2.79
C THR A 82 -4.81 16.43 -1.56
N LYS A 83 -5.56 17.38 -0.97
CA LYS A 83 -5.23 18.03 0.31
C LYS A 83 -6.29 17.70 1.35
N GLN A 84 -5.95 16.83 2.30
CA GLN A 84 -6.86 16.36 3.35
C GLN A 84 -6.23 16.42 4.74
N VAL A 85 -7.07 16.66 5.75
CA VAL A 85 -6.65 16.76 7.16
C VAL A 85 -7.50 15.86 8.05
N ILE A 86 -6.92 15.39 9.16
CA ILE A 86 -7.68 14.67 10.19
C ILE A 86 -8.56 15.68 10.92
N SER A 87 -9.83 15.77 10.54
CA SER A 87 -10.78 16.74 11.11
C SER A 87 -11.04 16.49 12.61
N PRO A 88 -11.44 17.52 13.38
CA PRO A 88 -11.84 17.35 14.78
C PRO A 88 -12.93 16.29 14.96
N ALA A 89 -13.91 16.23 14.05
CA ALA A 89 -14.95 15.21 14.05
C ALA A 89 -14.38 13.79 13.85
N SER A 90 -13.39 13.64 12.97
CA SER A 90 -12.70 12.35 12.77
C SER A 90 -11.90 11.95 14.02
N LYS A 91 -11.21 12.89 14.66
CA LYS A 91 -10.51 12.63 15.94
C LYS A 91 -11.48 12.21 17.03
N LYS A 92 -12.61 12.92 17.16
CA LYS A 92 -13.66 12.61 18.14
C LYS A 92 -14.18 11.17 17.95
N ARG A 93 -14.53 10.81 16.72
CA ARG A 93 -14.96 9.45 16.36
C ARG A 93 -13.90 8.39 16.65
N LEU A 94 -12.62 8.67 16.38
CA LEU A 94 -11.52 7.72 16.60
C LEU A 94 -11.17 7.54 18.09
N LEU A 95 -11.36 8.56 18.91
CA LEU A 95 -11.01 8.55 20.34
C LEU A 95 -12.16 8.17 21.26
N GLY A 96 -13.34 7.87 20.71
CA GLY A 96 -14.51 7.44 21.49
C GLY A 96 -15.01 8.48 22.51
N ARG A 97 -14.79 9.77 22.22
CA ARG A 97 -15.31 10.90 23.02
C ARG A 97 -16.40 11.64 22.28
#